data_AF-A0AA45MQW3-F1
#
_entry.id   AF-A0AA45MQW3-F1
#
_cell.length_a   1.000
_cell.length_b   1.000
_cell.length_c   1.000
_cell.angle_alpha   90.00
_cell.angle_beta   90.00
_cell.angle_gamma   90.00
#
_symmetry.space_group_name_H-M   'P 1'
#
loop_
_entity.id
_entity.type
_entity.pdbx_description
1 polymer ?
#
loop_
_entity_poly.entity_id
_entity_poly.type
_entity_poly.pdbx_seq_one_letter_code
_entity_poly.pdbx_strand_id
1 'polypeptide(L)'
;MSTYNPNLDAHYQILREMLIEARQSKGWFQKDVAKLLQRSQAFVSKYESGERTLDWVEVLYLLELFEVTETKFTQEFRKRVVQFNDSTEAAVLRKVAARERKSKVQQEISRLAHEHGLTPADLKTAVLPSKKRDSIKKS
;
A
#
# COMPACT_ATOMS: atom_id res chain seq x y z
N MET A 1 -12.26 13.71 11.79
CA MET A 1 -11.32 12.68 11.30
C MET A 1 -10.04 12.83 12.09
N SER A 2 -9.66 11.82 12.88
CA SER A 2 -8.41 11.84 13.65
C SER A 2 -7.23 11.84 12.68
N THR A 3 -6.31 12.80 12.85
CA THR A 3 -5.05 12.85 12.08
C THR A 3 -3.98 11.94 12.65
N TYR A 4 -4.25 11.27 13.77
CA TYR A 4 -3.33 10.32 14.39
C TYR A 4 -3.41 8.96 13.65
N ASN A 5 -2.32 8.61 12.96
CA ASN A 5 -2.16 7.35 12.27
C ASN A 5 -1.03 6.53 12.93
N PRO A 6 -1.23 5.25 13.27
CA PRO A 6 -0.16 4.37 13.76
C PRO A 6 0.98 4.12 12.74
N ASN A 7 0.80 4.42 11.45
CA ASN A 7 1.84 4.22 10.42
C ASN A 7 2.52 5.55 10.03
N LEU A 8 3.34 6.07 10.95
CA LEU A 8 4.03 7.35 10.82
C LEU A 8 5.02 7.36 9.62
N ASP A 9 5.63 6.21 9.31
CA ASP A 9 6.59 6.09 8.21
C ASP A 9 5.95 6.32 6.84
N ALA A 10 4.72 5.82 6.64
CA ALA A 10 3.97 6.06 5.41
C ALA A 10 3.64 7.55 5.22
N HIS A 11 3.35 8.27 6.30
CA HIS A 11 3.11 9.72 6.24
C HIS A 11 4.39 10.49 5.89
N TYR A 12 5.53 10.09 6.44
CA TYR A 12 6.82 10.67 6.06
C TYR A 12 7.17 10.39 4.60
N GLN A 13 6.80 9.22 4.07
CA GLN A 13 6.95 8.93 2.65
C GLN A 13 6.09 9.87 1.79
N ILE A 14 4.81 10.04 2.11
CA ILE A 14 3.91 10.96 1.38
C ILE A 14 4.45 12.39 1.41
N LEU A 15 4.92 12.87 2.57
CA LEU A 15 5.52 14.19 2.69
C LEU A 15 6.71 14.37 1.74
N ARG A 16 7.63 13.40 1.72
CA ARG A 16 8.82 13.42 0.86
C ARG A 16 8.46 13.40 -0.61
N GLU A 17 7.53 12.53 -1.01
CA GLU A 17 7.05 12.45 -2.39
C GLU A 17 6.45 13.78 -2.85
N MET A 18 5.61 14.41 -2.03
CA MET A 18 5.02 15.70 -2.37
C MET A 18 6.07 16.82 -2.52
N LEU A 19 7.13 16.82 -1.68
CA LEU A 19 8.23 17.78 -1.82
C LEU A 19 9.07 17.52 -3.08
N ILE A 20 9.31 16.25 -3.41
CA ILE A 20 10.02 15.85 -4.64
C ILE A 20 9.22 16.28 -5.88
N GLU A 21 7.91 16.02 -5.89
CA GLU A 21 7.00 16.44 -6.96
C GLU A 21 7.00 17.97 -7.13
N ALA A 22 6.94 18.71 -6.02
CA ALA A 22 7.00 20.17 -6.03
C ALA A 22 8.32 20.68 -6.65
N ARG A 23 9.47 20.10 -6.24
CA ARG A 23 10.77 20.41 -6.85
C ARG A 23 10.79 20.09 -8.35
N GLN A 24 10.32 18.91 -8.73
CA GLN A 24 10.30 18.46 -10.12
C GLN A 24 9.41 19.33 -10.99
N SER A 25 8.29 19.85 -10.45
CA SER A 25 7.42 20.79 -11.16
C SER A 25 8.11 22.11 -11.52
N LYS A 26 9.13 22.51 -10.75
CA LYS A 26 10.02 23.64 -11.05
C LYS A 26 11.14 23.30 -12.04
N GLY A 27 11.29 22.04 -12.43
CA GLY A 27 12.38 21.56 -13.29
C GLY A 27 13.75 21.58 -12.62
N TRP A 28 13.80 21.65 -11.29
CA TRP A 28 15.06 21.78 -10.56
C TRP A 28 15.66 20.44 -10.20
N PHE A 29 16.98 20.33 -10.30
CA PHE A 29 17.75 19.23 -9.75
C PHE A 29 18.02 19.43 -8.26
N GLN A 30 18.41 18.36 -7.56
CA GLN A 30 18.77 18.44 -6.15
C GLN A 30 19.87 19.47 -5.85
N LYS A 31 20.85 19.59 -6.75
CA LYS A 31 21.95 20.58 -6.64
C LYS A 31 21.47 22.03 -6.70
N ASP A 32 20.38 22.29 -7.43
CA ASP A 32 19.85 23.65 -7.60
C ASP A 32 19.16 24.08 -6.30
N VAL A 33 18.35 23.20 -5.72
CA VAL A 33 17.73 23.41 -4.41
C VAL A 33 18.78 23.55 -3.31
N ALA A 34 19.83 22.71 -3.32
CA ALA A 34 20.91 22.80 -2.36
C ALA A 34 21.62 24.16 -2.42
N LYS A 35 21.88 24.67 -3.63
CA LYS A 35 22.47 26.00 -3.85
C LYS A 35 21.57 27.11 -3.31
N LEU A 36 20.27 27.05 -3.57
CA LEU A 36 19.29 28.04 -3.12
C LEU A 36 19.15 28.06 -1.59
N LEU A 37 19.19 26.89 -0.96
CA LEU A 37 19.16 26.76 0.51
C LEU A 37 20.50 27.02 1.19
N GLN A 38 21.58 27.24 0.42
CA GLN A 38 22.95 27.33 0.91
C GLN A 38 23.36 26.10 1.76
N ARG A 39 22.95 24.91 1.30
CA ARG A 39 23.26 23.61 1.91
C ARG A 39 24.04 22.73 0.94
N SER A 40 24.58 21.62 1.44
CA SER A 40 25.21 20.60 0.59
C SER A 40 24.15 19.84 -0.23
N GLN A 41 24.51 19.31 -1.40
CA GLN A 41 23.59 18.45 -2.16
C GLN A 41 23.19 17.19 -1.36
N ALA A 42 24.06 16.73 -0.45
CA ALA A 42 23.75 15.65 0.48
C ALA A 42 22.57 15.97 1.41
N PHE A 43 22.35 17.24 1.79
CA PHE A 43 21.16 17.64 2.55
C PHE A 43 19.89 17.28 1.77
N VAL A 44 19.85 17.62 0.49
CA VAL A 44 18.70 17.36 -0.39
C VAL A 44 18.52 15.87 -0.63
N SER A 45 19.59 15.17 -0.99
CA SER A 45 19.54 13.72 -1.21
C SER A 45 19.02 12.97 0.01
N LYS A 46 19.45 13.35 1.23
CA LYS A 46 19.07 12.66 2.47
C LYS A 46 17.63 12.89 2.88
N TYR A 47 17.09 14.10 2.69
CA TYR A 47 15.67 14.29 3.01
C TYR A 47 14.77 13.62 1.97
N GLU A 48 15.16 13.59 0.70
CA GLU A 48 14.38 12.90 -0.34
C GLU A 48 14.40 11.38 -0.15
N SER A 49 15.55 10.81 0.24
CA SER A 49 15.66 9.37 0.55
C SER A 49 15.03 8.97 1.89
N GLY A 50 14.82 9.93 2.80
CA GLY A 50 14.32 9.69 4.15
C GLY A 50 15.37 9.35 5.19
N GLU A 51 16.65 9.36 4.81
CA GLU A 51 17.77 9.27 5.76
C GLU A 51 17.83 10.45 6.73
N ARG A 52 17.18 11.57 6.37
CA ARG A 52 17.03 12.75 7.23
C ARG A 52 15.58 13.19 7.27
N THR A 53 15.06 13.40 8.48
CA THR A 53 13.77 14.06 8.69
C THR A 53 13.91 15.57 8.53
N LEU A 54 12.90 16.19 7.92
CA LEU A 54 12.75 17.65 7.89
C LEU A 54 11.89 18.08 9.07
N ASP A 55 12.26 19.18 9.72
CA ASP A 55 11.33 19.86 10.61
C ASP A 55 10.36 20.75 9.83
N TRP A 56 9.33 21.28 10.50
CA TRP A 56 8.31 22.08 9.83
C TRP A 56 8.86 23.38 9.23
N VAL A 57 9.83 24.04 9.88
CA VAL A 57 10.43 25.29 9.38
C VAL A 57 11.20 25.02 8.08
N GLU A 58 11.91 23.90 8.01
CA GLU A 58 12.59 23.46 6.78
C GLU A 58 11.61 23.15 5.65
N VAL A 59 10.46 22.54 5.97
CA VAL A 59 9.37 22.33 5.01
C VAL A 59 8.86 23.67 4.48
N LEU A 60 8.61 24.66 5.35
CA LEU A 60 8.14 25.98 4.93
C LEU A 60 9.11 26.66 3.96
N TYR A 61 10.42 26.61 4.23
CA TYR A 61 11.42 27.17 3.31
C TYR A 61 11.42 26.47 1.94
N LEU A 62 11.22 25.15 1.92
CA LEU A 62 11.09 24.41 0.66
C LEU A 62 9.82 24.81 -0.09
N LEU A 63 8.69 24.97 0.60
CA LEU A 63 7.43 25.38 -0.02
C LEU A 63 7.51 26.78 -0.63
N GLU A 64 8.14 27.72 0.07
CA GLU A 64 8.42 29.06 -0.44
C GLU A 64 9.28 28.98 -1.72
N LEU A 65 10.35 28.19 -1.67
CA LEU A 65 11.25 28.01 -2.81
C LEU A 65 10.53 27.38 -4.02
N PHE A 66 9.63 26.42 -3.77
CA PHE A 66 8.84 25.78 -4.83
C PHE A 66 7.60 26.57 -5.24
N GLU A 67 7.38 27.77 -4.67
CA GLU A 67 6.19 28.61 -4.89
C GLU A 67 4.88 27.85 -4.66
N VAL A 68 4.87 26.97 -3.65
CA VAL A 68 3.70 26.20 -3.24
C VAL A 68 3.11 26.83 -1.99
N THR A 69 1.82 27.17 -2.03
CA THR A 69 1.13 27.69 -0.85
C THR A 69 0.98 26.60 0.21
N GLU A 70 1.35 26.91 1.45
CA GLU A 70 1.25 26.03 2.62
C GLU A 70 -0.14 25.41 2.80
N THR A 71 -1.19 26.20 2.57
CA THR A 71 -2.59 25.76 2.69
C THR A 71 -2.92 24.69 1.66
N LYS A 72 -2.54 24.89 0.39
CA LYS A 72 -2.74 23.91 -0.69
C LYS A 72 -1.95 22.64 -0.42
N PHE A 73 -0.69 22.78 0.00
CA PHE A 73 0.17 21.65 0.34
C PHE A 73 -0.43 20.81 1.47
N THR A 74 -0.87 21.46 2.56
CA THR A 74 -1.46 20.79 3.72
C THR A 74 -2.77 20.10 3.39
N GLN A 75 -3.61 20.71 2.54
CA GLN A 75 -4.85 20.11 2.06
C GLN A 75 -4.60 18.84 1.26
N GLU A 76 -3.66 18.89 0.30
CA GLU A 76 -3.31 17.72 -0.52
C GLU A 76 -2.64 16.63 0.33
N PHE A 77 -1.77 17.00 1.28
CA PHE A 77 -1.14 16.06 2.20
C PHE A 77 -2.19 15.30 3.01
N ARG A 78 -3.15 16.02 3.60
CA ARG A 78 -4.25 15.40 4.35
C ARG A 78 -5.09 14.46 3.49
N LYS A 79 -5.38 14.86 2.25
CA LYS A 79 -6.13 14.04 1.30
C LYS A 79 -5.38 12.74 0.97
N ARG A 80 -4.08 12.80 0.66
CA ARG A 80 -3.26 11.61 0.38
C ARG A 80 -3.16 10.68 1.59
N VAL A 81 -3.03 11.26 2.78
CA VAL A 81 -3.05 10.51 4.06
C VAL A 81 -4.35 9.76 4.26
N VAL A 82 -5.50 10.41 4.08
CA VAL A 82 -6.82 9.76 4.20
C VAL A 82 -6.96 8.63 3.19
N GLN A 83 -6.60 8.88 1.93
CA GLN A 83 -6.64 7.86 0.87
C GLN A 83 -5.75 6.64 1.17
N PHE A 84 -4.54 6.88 1.69
CA PHE A 84 -3.65 5.80 2.12
C PHE A 84 -4.28 4.96 3.26
N ASN A 85 -4.87 5.62 4.25
CA ASN A 85 -5.51 4.94 5.38
C ASN A 85 -6.72 4.14 4.94
N ASP A 86 -7.61 4.74 4.15
CA ASP A 86 -8.79 4.07 3.60
C ASP A 86 -8.39 2.83 2.79
N SER A 87 -7.33 2.93 1.99
CA SER A 87 -6.81 1.80 1.21
C SER A 87 -6.29 0.67 2.11
N THR A 88 -5.64 1.02 3.22
CA THR A 88 -5.09 0.08 4.20
C THR A 88 -6.21 -0.61 4.96
N GLU A 89 -7.21 0.14 5.44
CA GLU A 89 -8.40 -0.40 6.11
C GLU A 89 -9.18 -1.34 5.18
N ALA A 90 -9.42 -0.93 3.93
CA ALA A 90 -10.06 -1.76 2.93
C ALA A 90 -9.28 -3.06 2.67
N ALA A 91 -7.94 -3.01 2.61
CA ALA A 91 -7.10 -4.18 2.46
C ALA A 91 -7.20 -5.13 3.67
N VAL A 92 -7.25 -4.59 4.89
CA VAL A 92 -7.45 -5.37 6.12
C VAL A 92 -8.83 -6.04 6.11
N LEU A 93 -9.89 -5.29 5.80
CA LEU A 93 -11.25 -5.83 5.71
C LEU A 93 -11.36 -6.95 4.68
N ARG A 94 -10.71 -6.81 3.52
CA ARG A 94 -10.65 -7.88 2.50
C ARG A 94 -9.94 -9.13 3.04
N LYS A 95 -8.84 -8.98 3.77
CA LYS A 95 -8.13 -10.12 4.40
C LYS A 95 -9.00 -10.82 5.45
N VAL A 96 -9.69 -10.06 6.29
CA VAL A 96 -10.62 -10.60 7.29
C VAL A 96 -11.76 -11.34 6.60
N ALA A 97 -12.42 -10.71 5.62
CA ALA A 97 -13.50 -11.34 4.86
C ALA A 97 -13.06 -12.62 4.13
N ALA A 98 -11.85 -12.66 3.58
CA ALA A 98 -11.29 -13.86 2.95
C ALA A 98 -11.04 -14.99 3.98
N ARG A 99 -10.54 -14.64 5.18
CA ARG A 99 -10.34 -15.60 6.28
C ARG A 99 -11.66 -16.19 6.76
N GLU A 100 -12.67 -15.33 6.96
CA GLU A 100 -14.03 -15.74 7.32
C GLU A 100 -14.65 -16.66 6.28
N ARG A 101 -14.57 -16.30 4.98
CA ARG A 101 -15.04 -17.16 3.89
C ARG A 101 -14.34 -18.51 3.89
N LYS A 102 -13.02 -18.55 4.04
CA LYS A 102 -12.25 -19.81 4.11
C LYS A 102 -12.69 -20.67 5.29
N SER A 103 -12.95 -20.07 6.46
CA SER A 103 -13.47 -20.79 7.63
C SER A 103 -14.87 -21.36 7.38
N LYS A 104 -15.79 -20.58 6.82
CA LYS A 104 -17.14 -21.05 6.48
C LYS A 104 -17.13 -22.18 5.45
N VAL A 105 -16.32 -22.04 4.40
CA VAL A 105 -16.13 -23.10 3.39
C VAL A 105 -15.58 -24.37 4.03
N GLN A 106 -14.60 -24.24 4.93
CA GLN A 106 -14.04 -25.39 5.65
C GLN A 106 -15.09 -26.08 6.54
N GLN A 107 -15.94 -25.30 7.24
CA GLN A 107 -17.04 -25.85 8.04
C GLN A 107 -18.05 -26.60 7.19
N GLU A 108 -18.45 -26.05 6.03
CA GLU A 108 -19.41 -26.71 5.15
C GLU A 108 -18.84 -27.98 4.52
N ILE A 109 -17.57 -27.97 4.10
CA ILE A 109 -16.88 -29.18 3.62
C ILE A 109 -16.87 -30.25 4.71
N SER A 110 -16.56 -29.88 5.96
CA SER A 110 -16.58 -30.81 7.09
C SER A 110 -17.99 -31.35 7.38
N ARG A 111 -19.04 -30.52 7.24
CA ARG A 111 -20.43 -30.93 7.40
C ARG A 111 -20.85 -31.95 6.34
N LEU A 112 -20.63 -31.63 5.06
CA LEU A 112 -20.94 -32.49 3.92
C LEU A 112 -20.15 -33.81 3.96
N ALA A 113 -18.88 -33.76 4.35
CA ALA A 113 -18.07 -34.96 4.51
C ALA A 113 -18.67 -35.89 5.57
N HIS A 114 -19.10 -35.34 6.71
CA HIS A 114 -19.77 -36.13 7.76
C HIS A 114 -21.11 -36.71 7.28
N GLU A 115 -21.94 -35.92 6.59
CA GLU A 115 -23.22 -36.39 6.00
C GLU A 115 -23.02 -37.58 5.05
N HIS A 116 -21.91 -37.61 4.32
CA HIS A 116 -21.56 -38.68 3.38
C HIS A 116 -20.63 -39.76 3.98
N GLY A 117 -20.36 -39.73 5.28
CA GLY A 117 -19.50 -40.71 5.95
C GLY A 117 -18.02 -40.66 5.53
N LEU A 118 -17.58 -39.56 4.93
CA LEU A 118 -16.21 -39.33 4.48
C LEU A 118 -15.38 -38.68 5.59
N THR A 119 -14.13 -39.13 5.74
CA THR A 119 -13.18 -38.54 6.68
C THR A 119 -12.36 -37.42 6.02
N PRO A 120 -11.75 -36.52 6.81
CA PRO A 120 -10.83 -35.51 6.28
C PRO A 120 -9.63 -36.07 5.50
N ALA A 121 -9.28 -37.35 5.72
CA ALA A 121 -8.23 -38.04 4.96
C ALA A 121 -8.71 -38.37 3.54
N ASP A 122 -9.95 -38.84 3.39
CA ASP A 122 -10.56 -39.22 2.10
C ASP A 122 -10.67 -38.04 1.13
N LEU A 123 -10.84 -36.82 1.67
CA LEU A 123 -10.87 -35.58 0.90
C LEU A 123 -9.51 -35.16 0.33
N LYS A 124 -8.39 -35.63 0.89
CA LYS A 124 -7.03 -35.35 0.40
C LYS A 124 -6.55 -36.36 -0.64
N THR A 125 -7.07 -37.59 -0.59
CA THR A 125 -6.70 -38.71 -1.47
C THR A 125 -7.56 -38.83 -2.72
N ALA A 126 -8.60 -38.01 -2.87
CA ALA A 126 -9.46 -38.00 -4.05
C ALA A 126 -8.68 -37.57 -5.31
N VAL A 127 -7.99 -38.53 -5.93
CA VAL A 127 -7.60 -38.46 -7.34
C VAL A 127 -8.89 -38.33 -8.13
N LEU A 128 -9.10 -37.18 -8.75
CA LEU A 128 -10.16 -36.96 -9.73
C LEU A 128 -10.13 -38.13 -10.73
N PRO A 129 -11.20 -38.92 -10.89
CA PRO A 129 -11.20 -39.98 -11.87
C PRO A 129 -11.02 -39.33 -13.25
N SER A 130 -9.89 -39.62 -13.89
CA SER A 130 -9.65 -39.22 -15.28
C SER A 130 -10.77 -39.83 -16.11
N LYS A 131 -11.54 -38.98 -16.80
CA LYS A 131 -12.53 -39.42 -17.78
C LYS A 131 -11.84 -40.37 -18.77
N LYS A 132 -12.10 -41.67 -18.67
CA LYS A 132 -11.83 -42.62 -19.76
C LYS A 132 -12.57 -42.09 -20.98
N ARG A 133 -11.84 -41.61 -21.98
CA ARG A 133 -12.37 -41.41 -23.32
C ARG A 133 -12.66 -42.80 -23.86
N ASP A 134 -13.92 -43.21 -23.85
CA ASP A 134 -14.34 -44.40 -24.57
C ASP A 134 -14.11 -44.17 -26.06
N SER A 135 -13.11 -44.87 -26.58
CA SER A 135 -12.81 -45.01 -28.00
C SER A 135 -13.92 -45.83 -28.65
N ILE A 136 -14.87 -45.12 -29.26
CA ILE A 136 -15.83 -45.71 -30.20
C ILE A 136 -15.04 -46.27 -31.38
N LYS A 137 -14.90 -47.60 -31.42
CA LYS A 137 -14.49 -48.34 -32.62
C LYS A 137 -15.58 -48.18 -33.67
N LYS A 138 -15.25 -47.52 -34.78
CA LYS A 138 -15.99 -47.65 -36.04
C LYS A 138 -15.62 -48.99 -36.67
N SER A 139 -16.61 -49.86 -36.83
CA SER A 139 -16.69 -50.88 -37.88
C SER A 139 -18.00 -50.66 -38.62
#